data_AF-A0A2Z2M599-F1
#
_entry.id   AF-A0A2Z2M599-F1
#
_cell.length_a   1.000
_cell.length_b   1.000
_cell.length_c   1.000
_cell.angle_alpha   90.00
_cell.angle_beta   90.00
_cell.angle_gamma   90.00
#
_symmetry.space_group_name_H-M   'P 1'
#
loop_
_entity.id
_entity.type
_entity.pdbx_description
1 polymer ?
#
loop_
_entity_poly.entity_id
_entity_poly.type
_entity_poly.pdbx_seq_one_letter_code
_entity_poly.pdbx_strand_id
1 'polypeptide(L)'
;MKVVEIVRDARNLEDNTLKEYIKVLKKLKSAEYTDLRVLLLRMAIDTLFHKHIMEAIEKAYEEALDLINEFGYTSEDEVPEDAPRKQIESGLVIIPGLPALTLPFYGVLGSRIPPEEVLDELLSTMKDNVVIPPGEEKKIKETLRKFKEMSEKMKANYEKLETKAVHPIITAVARETRRNEEQHEAVLEKLIS
;
A
#
# COMPACT_ATOMS: atom_id res chain seq x y z
N MET A 1 -11.60 3.08 -18.53
CA MET A 1 -11.63 2.95 -17.07
C MET A 1 -11.50 4.30 -16.41
N LYS A 2 -12.51 4.62 -15.58
CA LYS A 2 -12.52 5.73 -14.63
C LYS A 2 -11.54 5.45 -13.48
N VAL A 3 -11.11 6.49 -12.76
CA VAL A 3 -10.17 6.33 -11.64
C VAL A 3 -10.73 5.41 -10.55
N VAL A 4 -12.00 5.57 -10.18
CA VAL A 4 -12.67 4.72 -9.17
C VAL A 4 -12.69 3.24 -9.56
N GLU A 5 -12.80 2.92 -10.84
CA GLU A 5 -12.75 1.53 -11.33
C GLU A 5 -11.34 0.94 -11.17
N ILE A 6 -10.29 1.74 -11.42
CA ILE A 6 -8.90 1.30 -11.24
C ILE A 6 -8.61 1.05 -9.76
N VAL A 7 -9.09 1.94 -8.88
CA VAL A 7 -8.95 1.78 -7.43
C VAL A 7 -9.67 0.52 -6.94
N ARG A 8 -10.89 0.27 -7.43
CA ARG A 8 -11.67 -0.93 -7.10
C ARG A 8 -10.99 -2.21 -7.59
N ASP A 9 -10.44 -2.19 -8.80
CA ASP A 9 -9.68 -3.34 -9.35
C ASP A 9 -8.40 -3.61 -8.57
N ALA A 10 -7.65 -2.55 -8.21
CA ALA A 10 -6.47 -2.66 -7.35
C ALA A 10 -6.85 -3.26 -5.99
N ARG A 11 -7.86 -2.72 -5.32
CA ARG A 11 -8.39 -3.24 -4.04
C ARG A 11 -8.73 -4.72 -4.11
N ASN A 12 -9.47 -5.13 -5.14
CA ASN A 12 -9.89 -6.52 -5.30
C ASN A 12 -8.70 -7.46 -5.55
N LEU A 13 -7.69 -6.99 -6.29
CA LEU A 13 -6.45 -7.73 -6.51
C LEU A 13 -5.65 -7.89 -5.21
N GLU A 14 -5.49 -6.81 -4.42
CA GLU A 14 -4.86 -6.84 -3.10
C GLU A 14 -5.58 -7.81 -2.15
N ASP A 15 -6.91 -7.79 -2.09
CA ASP A 15 -7.69 -8.69 -1.25
C ASP A 15 -7.51 -10.17 -1.64
N ASN A 16 -7.46 -10.46 -2.94
CA ASN A 16 -7.22 -11.80 -3.45
C ASN A 16 -5.78 -12.27 -3.15
N THR A 17 -4.78 -11.42 -3.36
CA THR A 17 -3.38 -11.73 -3.08
C THR A 17 -3.14 -11.93 -1.58
N LEU A 18 -3.75 -11.11 -0.72
CA LEU A 18 -3.69 -11.28 0.74
C LEU A 18 -4.23 -12.63 1.19
N LYS A 19 -5.37 -13.07 0.63
CA LYS A 19 -5.93 -14.41 0.92
C LYS A 19 -4.95 -15.51 0.54
N GLU A 20 -4.22 -15.36 -0.55
CA GLU A 20 -3.21 -16.33 -1.00
C GLU A 20 -1.98 -16.33 -0.10
N TYR A 21 -1.47 -15.17 0.31
CA TYR A 21 -0.41 -15.08 1.33
C TYR A 21 -0.81 -15.79 2.62
N ILE A 22 -2.01 -15.52 3.15
CA ILE A 22 -2.51 -16.16 4.38
C ILE A 22 -2.59 -17.68 4.22
N LYS A 23 -3.04 -18.19 3.06
CA LYS A 23 -3.09 -19.64 2.78
C LYS A 23 -1.69 -20.26 2.80
N VAL A 24 -0.68 -19.59 2.26
CA VAL A 24 0.71 -20.08 2.23
C VAL A 24 1.34 -20.01 3.63
N LEU A 25 1.19 -18.88 4.32
CA LEU A 25 1.71 -18.69 5.68
C LEU A 25 1.17 -19.73 6.67
N LYS A 26 -0.09 -20.13 6.52
CA LYS A 26 -0.68 -21.23 7.33
C LYS A 26 -0.01 -22.59 7.13
N LYS A 27 0.66 -22.81 5.99
CA LYS A 27 1.39 -24.05 5.67
C LYS A 27 2.84 -24.01 6.15
N LEU A 28 3.45 -22.83 6.21
CA LEU A 28 4.85 -22.64 6.62
C LEU A 28 5.02 -22.61 8.15
N LYS A 29 4.68 -23.70 8.85
CA LYS A 29 4.72 -23.74 10.32
C LYS A 29 6.05 -24.21 10.92
N SER A 30 6.85 -24.99 10.18
CA SER A 30 8.13 -25.50 10.69
C SER A 30 9.18 -24.39 10.80
N ALA A 31 10.18 -24.63 11.66
CA ALA A 31 11.26 -23.67 11.94
C ALA A 31 12.19 -23.45 10.73
N GLU A 32 12.31 -24.44 9.86
CA GLU A 32 13.09 -24.37 8.62
C GLU A 32 12.59 -23.28 7.65
N TYR A 33 11.30 -22.97 7.64
CA TYR A 33 10.73 -21.93 6.79
C TYR A 33 10.68 -20.55 7.44
N THR A 34 11.39 -20.33 8.55
CA THR A 34 11.25 -19.08 9.32
C THR A 34 11.56 -17.85 8.48
N ASP A 35 12.66 -17.87 7.72
CA ASP A 35 13.07 -16.72 6.88
C ASP A 35 12.05 -16.45 5.77
N LEU A 36 11.62 -17.50 5.07
CA LEU A 36 10.59 -17.41 4.03
C LEU A 36 9.24 -16.94 4.61
N ARG A 37 8.86 -17.42 5.79
CA ARG A 37 7.64 -17.02 6.48
C ARG A 37 7.69 -15.53 6.86
N VAL A 38 8.83 -15.05 7.36
CA VAL A 38 9.01 -13.63 7.72
C VAL A 38 8.90 -12.75 6.48
N LEU A 39 9.53 -13.12 5.37
CA LEU A 39 9.41 -12.38 4.11
C LEU A 39 7.96 -12.37 3.60
N LEU A 40 7.31 -13.52 3.50
CA LEU A 40 5.93 -13.58 3.01
C LEU A 40 4.96 -12.88 3.96
N LEU A 41 5.23 -12.86 5.26
CA LEU A 41 4.44 -12.10 6.24
C LEU A 41 4.62 -10.60 6.02
N ARG A 42 5.85 -10.13 5.77
CA ARG A 42 6.13 -8.73 5.44
C ARG A 42 5.33 -8.27 4.22
N MET A 43 5.37 -9.05 3.13
CA MET A 43 4.67 -8.74 1.89
C MET A 43 3.15 -8.79 2.09
N ALA A 44 2.64 -9.76 2.85
CA ALA A 44 1.22 -9.82 3.21
C ALA A 44 0.76 -8.58 3.99
N ILE A 45 1.61 -8.05 4.88
CA ILE A 45 1.33 -6.81 5.61
C ILE A 45 1.28 -5.62 4.65
N ASP A 46 2.24 -5.47 3.74
CA ASP A 46 2.22 -4.42 2.71
C ASP A 46 0.92 -4.49 1.88
N THR A 47 0.57 -5.67 1.34
CA THR A 47 -0.67 -5.93 0.60
C THR A 47 -1.92 -5.56 1.43
N LEU A 48 -1.91 -5.82 2.74
CA LEU A 48 -3.01 -5.43 3.63
C LEU A 48 -3.14 -3.90 3.75
N PHE A 49 -2.03 -3.18 3.91
CA PHE A 49 -2.04 -1.71 3.90
C PHE A 49 -2.53 -1.18 2.56
N HIS A 50 -2.02 -1.70 1.45
CA HIS A 50 -2.42 -1.30 0.10
C HIS A 50 -3.92 -1.46 -0.11
N LYS A 51 -4.49 -2.62 0.25
CA LYS A 51 -5.93 -2.89 0.21
C LYS A 51 -6.73 -1.80 0.94
N HIS A 52 -6.39 -1.53 2.20
CA HIS A 52 -7.16 -0.59 3.02
C HIS A 52 -7.00 0.87 2.57
N ILE A 53 -5.83 1.22 2.04
CA ILE A 53 -5.62 2.53 1.41
C ILE A 53 -6.51 2.66 0.16
N MET A 54 -6.60 1.62 -0.69
CA MET A 54 -7.49 1.64 -1.86
C MET A 54 -8.97 1.73 -1.45
N GLU A 55 -9.39 1.03 -0.39
CA GLU A 55 -10.75 1.17 0.18
C GLU A 55 -11.04 2.61 0.61
N ALA A 56 -10.09 3.24 1.30
CA ALA A 56 -10.23 4.63 1.74
C ALA A 56 -10.30 5.60 0.55
N ILE A 57 -9.47 5.40 -0.48
CA ILE A 57 -9.49 6.21 -1.70
C ILE A 57 -10.81 6.04 -2.45
N GLU A 58 -11.30 4.81 -2.59
CA GLU A 58 -12.59 4.53 -3.23
C GLU A 58 -13.72 5.28 -2.52
N LYS A 59 -13.80 5.13 -1.20
CA LYS A 59 -14.81 5.82 -0.38
C LYS A 59 -14.70 7.34 -0.48
N ALA A 60 -13.49 7.89 -0.41
CA ALA A 60 -13.27 9.33 -0.56
C ALA A 60 -13.72 9.85 -1.93
N TYR A 61 -13.51 9.07 -3.01
CA TYR A 61 -13.99 9.42 -4.34
C TYR A 61 -15.52 9.41 -4.42
N GLU A 62 -16.18 8.42 -3.83
CA GLU A 62 -17.64 8.33 -3.79
C GLU A 62 -18.24 9.51 -3.02
N GLU A 63 -17.75 9.79 -1.81
CA GLU A 63 -18.22 10.92 -1.00
C GLU A 63 -17.94 12.27 -1.67
N ALA A 64 -16.81 12.44 -2.35
CA ALA A 64 -16.52 13.66 -3.11
C ALA A 64 -17.49 13.85 -4.30
N LEU A 65 -17.88 12.75 -4.96
CA LEU A 65 -18.90 12.81 -6.02
C LEU A 65 -20.27 13.19 -5.45
N ASP A 66 -20.64 12.64 -4.29
CA ASP A 66 -21.89 13.00 -3.61
C ASP A 66 -21.91 14.49 -3.24
N LEU A 67 -20.80 15.03 -2.71
CA LEU A 67 -20.66 16.48 -2.46
C LEU A 67 -20.79 17.32 -3.73
N ILE A 68 -20.21 16.87 -4.85
CA ILE A 68 -20.34 17.57 -6.14
C ILE A 68 -21.78 17.46 -6.67
N ASN A 69 -22.48 16.35 -6.45
CA ASN A 69 -23.87 16.22 -6.86
C ASN A 69 -24.81 17.07 -6.00
N GLU A 70 -24.51 17.20 -4.71
CA GLU A 70 -25.32 17.96 -3.75
C GLU A 70 -25.06 19.48 -3.83
N PHE A 71 -23.80 19.89 -4.04
CA PHE A 71 -23.36 21.29 -3.96
C PHE A 71 -22.59 21.79 -5.18
N GLY A 72 -22.37 20.95 -6.19
CA GLY A 72 -21.65 21.33 -7.40
C GLY A 72 -22.47 22.23 -8.31
N TYR A 73 -21.83 22.66 -9.40
CA TYR A 73 -22.37 23.65 -10.32
C TYR A 73 -23.74 23.23 -10.87
N THR A 74 -24.76 24.02 -10.59
CA THR A 74 -26.03 24.00 -11.32
C THR A 74 -25.76 24.29 -12.78
N SER A 75 -26.48 23.64 -13.70
CA SER A 75 -26.39 23.85 -15.15
C SER A 75 -26.88 25.22 -15.63
N GLU A 76 -27.05 26.16 -14.71
CA GLU A 76 -27.35 27.56 -14.98
C GLU A 76 -26.08 28.35 -14.71
N ASP A 77 -25.58 29.06 -15.72
CA ASP A 77 -24.49 30.02 -15.55
C ASP A 77 -24.99 31.13 -14.60
N GLU A 78 -24.78 30.97 -13.30
CA GLU A 78 -24.87 32.08 -12.35
C GLU A 78 -23.69 33.00 -12.64
N VAL A 79 -23.88 33.93 -13.57
CA VAL A 79 -22.97 35.08 -13.72
C VAL A 79 -23.19 35.95 -12.49
N PRO A 80 -22.21 36.07 -11.57
CA PRO A 80 -22.42 36.93 -10.41
C PRO A 80 -22.37 38.38 -10.90
N GLU A 81 -23.49 39.11 -10.78
CA GLU A 81 -23.53 40.53 -11.16
C GLU A 81 -22.60 41.40 -10.29
N ASP A 82 -22.13 40.91 -9.13
CA ASP A 82 -21.25 41.67 -8.22
C ASP A 82 -20.30 40.77 -7.40
N ALA A 83 -19.43 39.98 -8.02
CA ALA A 83 -18.36 39.30 -7.27
C ALA A 83 -17.33 40.34 -6.76
N PRO A 84 -17.19 40.58 -5.43
CA PRO A 84 -16.22 41.54 -4.93
C PRO A 84 -14.81 40.97 -5.08
N ARG A 85 -14.01 41.62 -5.95
CA ARG A 85 -12.54 41.50 -5.92
C ARG A 85 -12.04 41.96 -4.55
N LYS A 86 -11.83 41.06 -3.59
CA LYS A 86 -10.97 41.24 -2.40
C LYS A 86 -11.00 39.98 -1.52
N GLN A 87 -10.02 39.09 -1.69
CA GLN A 87 -9.43 38.24 -0.64
C GLN A 87 -8.33 37.28 -1.18
N ILE A 88 -7.54 37.71 -2.17
CA ILE A 88 -6.30 37.01 -2.60
C ILE A 88 -5.12 37.92 -2.26
N GLU A 89 -5.03 38.39 -1.02
CA GLU A 89 -3.87 39.13 -0.49
C GLU A 89 -3.75 38.84 1.02
N SER A 90 -3.27 37.66 1.39
CA SER A 90 -2.61 37.42 2.69
C SER A 90 -1.98 36.02 2.72
N GLY A 91 -1.05 35.76 1.80
CA GLY A 91 -0.25 34.53 1.79
C GLY A 91 0.52 34.31 3.09
N LEU A 92 -0.14 33.70 4.08
CA LEU A 92 0.42 33.26 5.36
C LEU A 92 -0.54 32.25 6.00
N VAL A 93 -0.08 31.01 6.19
CA VAL A 93 -0.69 30.08 7.16
C VAL A 93 0.40 29.66 8.13
N ILE A 94 0.26 30.07 9.38
CA ILE A 94 1.08 29.65 10.52
C ILE A 94 0.45 28.37 11.08
N ILE A 95 1.22 27.30 11.24
CA ILE A 95 0.81 26.12 12.01
C ILE A 95 1.62 26.10 13.31
N PRO A 96 1.04 26.44 14.48
CA PRO A 96 1.70 26.33 15.78
C PRO A 96 1.55 24.90 16.35
N GLY A 97 2.64 24.33 16.88
CA GLY A 97 2.54 23.30 17.94
C GLY A 97 2.98 21.87 17.64
N LEU A 98 4.22 21.63 17.19
CA LEU A 98 4.83 20.29 17.32
C LEU A 98 6.21 20.37 17.99
N PRO A 99 6.38 19.85 19.21
CA PRO A 99 7.69 19.56 19.78
C PRO A 99 8.28 18.28 19.16
N ALA A 100 9.59 18.28 18.96
CA ALA A 100 10.38 17.13 18.57
C ALA A 100 10.32 16.01 19.63
N LEU A 101 10.33 14.76 19.18
CA LEU A 101 10.46 13.58 20.05
C LEU A 101 11.75 12.82 19.74
N THR A 102 12.49 12.55 20.81
CA THR A 102 13.74 11.78 20.88
C THR A 102 13.45 10.30 21.22
N LEU A 103 14.16 9.36 20.60
CA LEU A 103 14.21 7.95 21.01
C LEU A 103 15.28 7.74 22.11
N PRO A 104 15.07 6.80 23.04
CA PRO A 104 16.00 5.65 23.10
C PRO A 104 15.39 4.29 23.49
N PHE A 105 16.15 3.25 23.11
CA PHE A 105 16.06 1.80 23.35
C PHE A 105 15.79 1.38 24.79
N TYR A 106 15.13 0.21 24.99
CA TYR A 106 15.65 -0.97 25.73
C TYR A 106 14.64 -2.14 25.70
N GLY A 107 15.10 -3.35 25.38
CA GLY A 107 14.33 -4.60 25.50
C GLY A 107 15.25 -5.81 25.62
N VAL A 108 15.03 -6.61 26.67
CA VAL A 108 15.89 -7.69 27.20
C VAL A 108 15.93 -8.91 26.28
N LEU A 109 17.10 -9.55 26.15
CA LEU A 109 17.27 -10.81 25.41
C LEU A 109 16.36 -11.91 26.00
N GLY A 110 15.33 -12.35 25.24
CA GLY A 110 14.57 -13.58 25.50
C GLY A 110 13.06 -13.45 25.73
N SER A 111 12.47 -12.25 25.70
CA SER A 111 11.00 -12.07 25.78
C SER A 111 10.32 -12.13 24.41
N ARG A 112 9.05 -12.57 24.37
CA ARG A 112 8.19 -12.42 23.19
C ARG A 112 8.07 -10.93 22.86
N ILE A 113 8.49 -10.54 21.66
CA ILE A 113 8.41 -9.16 21.17
C ILE A 113 6.92 -8.77 21.01
N PRO A 114 6.48 -7.59 21.48
CA PRO A 114 5.13 -7.07 21.26
C PRO A 114 4.79 -7.00 19.75
N PRO A 115 3.55 -7.30 19.34
CA PRO A 115 3.17 -7.27 17.92
C PRO A 115 3.38 -5.92 17.23
N GLU A 116 3.25 -4.80 17.96
CA GLU A 116 3.51 -3.46 17.41
C GLU A 116 5.01 -3.27 17.07
N GLU A 117 5.92 -3.72 17.94
CA GLU A 117 7.37 -3.63 17.70
C GLU A 117 7.82 -4.54 16.53
N VAL A 118 7.20 -5.71 16.39
CA VAL A 118 7.42 -6.60 15.23
C VAL A 118 6.91 -5.96 13.94
N LEU A 119 5.77 -5.26 14.00
CA LEU A 119 5.23 -4.55 12.85
C LEU A 119 6.16 -3.44 12.38
N ASP A 120 6.70 -2.64 13.30
CA ASP A 120 7.63 -1.56 12.99
C ASP A 120 8.94 -2.09 12.36
N GLU A 121 9.52 -3.17 12.88
CA GLU A 121 10.73 -3.80 12.32
C GLU A 121 10.49 -4.34 10.90
N LEU A 122 9.32 -4.96 10.69
CA LEU A 122 8.93 -5.43 9.36
C LEU A 122 8.84 -4.23 8.40
N LEU A 123 8.12 -3.18 8.79
CA LEU A 123 7.94 -1.99 7.97
C LEU A 123 9.26 -1.27 7.65
N SER A 124 10.25 -1.30 8.57
CA SER A 124 11.52 -0.59 8.40
C SER A 124 12.51 -1.28 7.46
N THR A 125 12.44 -2.60 7.28
CA THR A 125 13.51 -3.35 6.60
C THR A 125 13.00 -4.59 5.87
N MET A 126 13.24 -4.63 4.55
CA MET A 126 13.00 -5.83 3.75
C MET A 126 14.25 -6.72 3.76
N LYS A 127 14.12 -7.96 4.27
CA LYS A 127 15.22 -8.94 4.23
C LYS A 127 15.37 -9.50 2.82
N ASP A 128 16.55 -9.35 2.24
CA ASP A 128 16.91 -9.82 0.90
C ASP A 128 17.64 -11.17 0.90
N ASN A 129 18.15 -11.61 2.07
CA ASN A 129 18.82 -12.89 2.27
C ASN A 129 17.85 -13.91 2.91
N VAL A 130 17.05 -14.59 2.09
CA VAL A 130 16.13 -15.64 2.53
C VAL A 130 16.65 -17.00 2.09
N VAL A 131 16.80 -17.92 3.04
CA VAL A 131 17.23 -19.31 2.78
C VAL A 131 16.00 -20.18 2.52
N ILE A 132 15.99 -20.91 1.40
CA ILE A 132 14.95 -21.88 1.08
C ILE A 132 15.40 -23.27 1.57
N PRO A 133 14.58 -23.99 2.36
CA PRO A 133 14.93 -25.32 2.83
C PRO A 133 15.10 -26.34 1.68
N PRO A 134 16.14 -27.19 1.73
CA PRO A 134 16.36 -28.22 0.71
C PRO A 134 15.29 -29.31 0.79
N GLY A 135 14.69 -29.68 -0.36
CA GLY A 135 13.72 -30.77 -0.49
C GLY A 135 12.32 -30.37 -0.99
N GLU A 136 11.90 -29.11 -0.81
CA GLU A 136 10.61 -28.58 -1.30
C GLU A 136 10.76 -27.40 -2.29
N GLU A 137 11.98 -27.13 -2.75
CA GLU A 137 12.32 -25.98 -3.61
C GLU A 137 11.38 -25.80 -4.80
N LYS A 138 10.99 -26.89 -5.48
CA LYS A 138 10.12 -26.79 -6.66
C LYS A 138 8.73 -26.21 -6.34
N LYS A 139 8.09 -26.70 -5.27
CA LYS A 139 6.75 -26.22 -4.84
C LYS A 139 6.82 -24.78 -4.32
N ILE A 140 7.91 -24.45 -3.62
CA ILE A 140 8.14 -23.09 -3.11
C ILE A 140 8.36 -22.14 -4.28
N LYS A 141 9.22 -22.47 -5.24
CA LYS A 141 9.45 -21.66 -6.44
C LYS A 141 8.18 -21.48 -7.28
N GLU A 142 7.34 -22.52 -7.42
CA GLU A 142 6.02 -22.38 -8.07
C GLU A 142 5.10 -21.40 -7.33
N THR A 143 5.10 -21.45 -5.99
CA THR A 143 4.34 -20.51 -5.16
C THR A 143 4.86 -19.07 -5.30
N LEU A 144 6.18 -18.89 -5.30
CA LEU A 144 6.82 -17.58 -5.47
C LEU A 144 6.55 -16.98 -6.85
N ARG A 145 6.53 -17.79 -7.92
CA ARG A 145 6.15 -17.34 -9.26
C ARG A 145 4.72 -16.81 -9.31
N LYS A 146 3.78 -17.48 -8.62
CA LYS A 146 2.40 -17.01 -8.51
C LYS A 146 2.33 -15.62 -7.85
N PHE A 147 3.11 -15.39 -6.79
CA PHE A 147 3.18 -14.08 -6.16
C PHE A 147 3.84 -13.04 -7.06
N LYS A 148 4.86 -13.42 -7.85
CA LYS A 148 5.48 -12.53 -8.84
C LYS A 148 4.45 -12.05 -9.88
N GLU A 149 3.69 -12.98 -10.46
CA GLU A 149 2.62 -12.66 -11.41
C GLU A 149 1.52 -11.75 -10.82
N MET A 150 1.21 -11.90 -9.53
CA MET A 150 0.27 -11.03 -8.83
C MET A 150 0.83 -9.61 -8.68
N SER A 151 2.09 -9.50 -8.26
CA SER A 151 2.77 -8.21 -8.08
C SER A 151 2.93 -7.47 -9.43
N GLU A 152 3.23 -8.18 -10.53
CA GLU A 152 3.25 -7.60 -11.88
C GLU A 152 1.89 -6.99 -12.27
N LYS A 153 0.77 -7.68 -11.95
CA LYS A 153 -0.58 -7.16 -12.19
C LYS A 153 -0.90 -5.96 -11.30
N MET A 154 -0.43 -5.96 -10.05
CA MET A 154 -0.58 -4.85 -9.11
C MET A 154 0.15 -3.61 -9.62
N LYS A 155 1.43 -3.75 -10.01
CA LYS A 155 2.22 -2.67 -10.63
C LYS A 155 1.49 -2.02 -11.80
N ALA A 156 0.96 -2.84 -12.72
CA ALA A 156 0.23 -2.34 -13.88
C ALA A 156 -1.04 -1.54 -13.48
N ASN A 157 -1.72 -1.92 -12.41
CA ASN A 157 -2.86 -1.16 -11.89
C ASN A 157 -2.43 0.15 -11.25
N TYR A 158 -1.35 0.14 -10.47
CA TYR A 158 -0.82 1.34 -9.84
C TYR A 158 -0.21 2.32 -10.83
N GLU A 159 0.42 1.85 -11.91
CA GLU A 159 0.88 2.69 -13.02
C GLU A 159 -0.30 3.38 -13.73
N LYS A 160 -1.40 2.64 -13.98
CA LYS A 160 -2.63 3.22 -14.53
C LYS A 160 -3.26 4.24 -13.57
N LEU A 161 -3.17 4.01 -12.26
CA LEU A 161 -3.69 4.93 -11.25
C LEU A 161 -2.84 6.20 -11.17
N GLU A 162 -1.51 6.05 -11.11
CA GLU A 162 -0.53 7.15 -11.11
C GLU A 162 -0.73 8.08 -12.31
N THR A 163 -0.94 7.51 -13.50
CA THR A 163 -1.12 8.29 -14.74
C THR A 163 -2.47 8.97 -14.89
N LYS A 164 -3.54 8.43 -14.27
CA LYS A 164 -4.91 8.96 -14.45
C LYS A 164 -5.44 9.75 -13.26
N ALA A 165 -4.89 9.55 -12.07
CA ALA A 165 -5.30 10.31 -10.90
C ALA A 165 -4.86 11.77 -11.06
N VAL A 166 -5.81 12.69 -10.84
CA VAL A 166 -5.54 14.14 -10.85
C VAL A 166 -5.15 14.63 -9.45
N HIS A 167 -5.66 13.97 -8.40
CA HIS A 167 -5.42 14.39 -7.03
C HIS A 167 -4.00 14.01 -6.58
N PRO A 168 -3.16 14.97 -6.13
CA PRO A 168 -1.72 14.74 -5.90
C PRO A 168 -1.43 13.67 -4.83
N ILE A 169 -2.27 13.57 -3.79
CA ILE A 169 -2.11 12.53 -2.77
C ILE A 169 -2.34 11.13 -3.37
N ILE A 170 -3.34 10.98 -4.25
CA ILE A 170 -3.68 9.69 -4.86
C ILE A 170 -2.58 9.28 -5.83
N THR A 171 -2.04 10.22 -6.60
CA THR A 171 -0.87 10.00 -7.45
C THR A 171 0.36 9.58 -6.64
N ALA A 172 0.64 10.26 -5.52
CA ALA A 172 1.77 9.93 -4.66
C ALA A 172 1.63 8.53 -4.05
N VAL A 173 0.46 8.21 -3.51
CA VAL A 173 0.14 6.86 -3.00
C VAL A 173 0.33 5.82 -4.09
N ALA A 174 -0.26 6.00 -5.27
CA ALA A 174 -0.13 5.06 -6.37
C ALA A 174 1.34 4.81 -6.75
N ARG A 175 2.15 5.87 -6.81
CA ARG A 175 3.58 5.78 -7.12
C ARG A 175 4.37 5.03 -6.06
N GLU A 176 4.18 5.36 -4.77
CA GLU A 176 4.93 4.69 -3.70
C GLU A 176 4.49 3.23 -3.53
N THR A 177 3.20 2.94 -3.70
CA THR A 177 2.69 1.57 -3.74
C THR A 177 3.27 0.79 -4.92
N ARG A 178 3.33 1.37 -6.13
CA ARG A 178 3.97 0.74 -7.30
C ARG A 178 5.45 0.41 -7.02
N ARG A 179 6.19 1.31 -6.39
CA ARG A 179 7.60 1.09 -6.03
C ARG A 179 7.76 -0.03 -5.00
N ASN A 180 6.84 -0.14 -4.04
CA ASN A 180 6.85 -1.25 -3.09
C ASN A 180 6.65 -2.60 -3.81
N GLU A 181 5.71 -2.66 -4.77
CA GLU A 181 5.52 -3.86 -5.62
C GLU A 181 6.75 -4.17 -6.50
N GLU A 182 7.47 -3.16 -6.99
CA GLU A 182 8.75 -3.38 -7.70
C GLU A 182 9.82 -4.02 -6.80
N GLN A 183 9.86 -3.63 -5.53
CA GLN A 183 10.76 -4.26 -4.55
C GLN A 183 10.34 -5.71 -4.25
N HIS A 184 9.03 -5.96 -4.10
CA HIS A 184 8.48 -7.29 -3.93
C HIS A 184 8.87 -8.20 -5.10
N GLU A 185 8.66 -7.75 -6.33
CA GLU A 185 9.02 -8.48 -7.54
C GLU A 185 10.52 -8.79 -7.58
N ALA A 186 11.39 -7.82 -7.29
CA ALA A 186 12.83 -7.99 -7.30
C ALA A 186 13.31 -9.01 -6.26
N VAL A 187 12.73 -9.04 -5.06
CA VAL A 187 13.05 -10.05 -4.05
C VAL A 187 12.55 -11.42 -4.47
N LEU A 188 11.32 -11.53 -4.98
CA LEU A 188 10.79 -12.80 -5.48
C LEU A 188 11.64 -13.37 -6.63
N GLU A 189 12.08 -12.52 -7.55
CA GLU A 189 12.91 -12.92 -8.69
C GLU A 189 14.26 -13.50 -8.24
N LYS A 190 14.92 -12.88 -7.27
CA LYS A 190 16.16 -13.41 -6.68
C LYS A 190 15.98 -14.79 -6.06
N LEU A 191 14.81 -15.06 -5.47
CA LEU A 191 14.50 -16.36 -4.82
C LEU A 191 14.05 -17.45 -5.81
N ILE A 192 13.52 -17.06 -6.96
CA ILE A 192 13.11 -17.99 -8.03
C ILE A 192 14.31 -18.43 -8.86
N SER A 193 15.28 -17.53 -9.04
CA SER A 193 16.55 -17.76 -9.75
C SER A 193 17.31 -18.96 -9.18
#